data_AF-A0A6J6NF00-F1
#
_entry.id   AF-A0A6J6NF00-F1
#
_cell.length_a   1.000
_cell.length_b   1.000
_cell.length_c   1.000
_cell.angle_alpha   90.00
_cell.angle_beta   90.00
_cell.angle_gamma   90.00
#
_symmetry.space_group_name_H-M   'P 1'
#
loop_
_entity.id
_entity.type
_entity.pdbx_description
1 polymer ?
#
loop_
_entity_poly.entity_id
_entity_poly.type
_entity_poly.pdbx_seq_one_letter_code
_entity_poly.pdbx_strand_id
1 'polypeptide(L)'
;MPGIEVIDTIKVVDSTGTVVSTPDRASLRAVQTPQAFRAHILREAHAAQGESTDDAMLVESMGQRVVVVVGHADNRKITVPADLEWARAKVGQ
;
A
#
# COMPACT_ATOMS: atom_id res chain seq x y z
N MET A 1 -5.11 5.10 6.10
CA MET A 1 -4.97 4.74 4.68
C MET A 1 -5.98 3.66 4.31
N PRO A 2 -6.57 3.70 3.11
CA PRO A 2 -7.42 2.61 2.63
C PRO A 2 -6.58 1.35 2.40
N GLY A 3 -7.17 0.19 2.70
CA GLY A 3 -6.56 -1.11 2.41
C GLY A 3 -7.60 -2.19 2.18
N ILE A 4 -7.27 -3.14 1.31
CA ILE A 4 -8.08 -4.33 1.04
C ILE A 4 -7.36 -5.59 1.51
N GLU A 5 -8.12 -6.66 1.74
CA GLU A 5 -7.54 -7.95 2.07
C GLU A 5 -6.65 -8.46 0.94
N VAL A 6 -5.55 -9.09 1.31
CA VAL A 6 -4.71 -9.79 0.33
C VAL A 6 -5.35 -11.15 0.07
N ILE A 7 -5.68 -11.43 -1.20
CA ILE A 7 -6.30 -12.70 -1.60
C ILE A 7 -5.25 -13.79 -1.85
N ASP A 8 -4.10 -13.39 -2.39
CA ASP A 8 -3.00 -14.29 -2.68
C ASP A 8 -2.20 -14.65 -1.42
N THR A 9 -1.50 -15.79 -1.47
CA THR A 9 -0.54 -16.12 -0.41
C THR A 9 0.73 -15.29 -0.61
N ILE A 10 1.12 -14.51 0.38
CA ILE A 10 2.36 -13.74 0.35
C ILE A 10 3.51 -14.56 0.96
N LYS A 11 4.64 -14.57 0.26
CA LYS A 11 5.90 -15.18 0.72
C LYS A 11 6.94 -14.08 0.87
N VAL A 12 7.70 -14.12 1.96
CA VAL A 12 8.98 -13.39 2.03
C VAL A 12 10.03 -14.30 1.39
N VAL A 13 10.74 -13.78 0.41
CA VAL A 13 11.71 -14.52 -0.40
C VAL A 13 13.04 -13.78 -0.34
N ASP A 14 14.15 -14.51 -0.17
CA ASP A 14 15.49 -13.92 -0.17
C ASP A 14 16.03 -13.65 -1.59
N SER A 15 17.25 -13.13 -1.68
CA SER A 15 17.89 -12.80 -2.97
C SER A 15 18.22 -14.01 -3.85
N THR A 16 18.15 -15.23 -3.31
CA THR A 16 18.37 -16.48 -4.05
C THR A 16 17.07 -17.09 -4.59
N GLY A 17 15.91 -16.52 -4.23
CA GLY A 17 14.60 -17.06 -4.57
C GLY A 17 14.07 -18.08 -3.56
N THR A 18 14.71 -18.23 -2.40
CA THR A 18 14.29 -19.17 -1.36
C THR A 18 13.25 -18.54 -0.44
N VAL A 19 12.18 -19.29 -0.13
CA VAL A 19 11.14 -18.83 0.81
C VAL A 19 11.70 -18.75 2.22
N VAL A 20 11.69 -17.56 2.81
CA VAL A 20 12.12 -17.28 4.19
C VAL A 20 10.96 -17.43 5.16
N SER A 21 9.79 -16.91 4.81
CA SER A 21 8.60 -17.01 5.67
C SER A 21 7.29 -16.83 4.88
N THR A 22 6.19 -17.20 5.52
CA THR A 22 4.83 -16.97 5.02
C THR A 22 4.07 -16.22 6.13
N PRO A 23 3.93 -14.89 6.05
CA PRO A 23 3.20 -14.13 7.06
C PRO A 23 1.72 -14.56 7.11
N ASP A 24 1.08 -14.41 8.27
CA ASP A 24 -0.35 -14.66 8.39
C ASP A 24 -1.13 -13.64 7.55
N ARG A 25 -1.77 -14.13 6.48
CA ARG A 25 -2.53 -13.33 5.52
C ARG A 25 -3.62 -12.49 6.19
N ALA A 26 -4.22 -12.95 7.30
CA ALA A 26 -5.27 -12.21 8.00
C ALA A 26 -4.77 -10.84 8.52
N SER A 27 -3.46 -10.74 8.82
CA SER A 27 -2.81 -9.51 9.26
C SER A 27 -2.36 -8.58 8.13
N LEU A 28 -2.41 -9.02 6.87
CA LEU A 28 -1.90 -8.27 5.73
C LEU A 28 -3.00 -7.46 5.04
N ARG A 29 -2.63 -6.29 4.51
CA ARG A 29 -3.51 -5.48 3.65
C ARG A 29 -2.72 -4.98 2.44
N ALA A 30 -3.34 -5.02 1.27
CA ALA A 30 -2.86 -4.28 0.11
C ALA A 30 -3.31 -2.82 0.26
N VAL A 31 -2.36 -1.92 0.54
CA VAL A 31 -2.63 -0.51 0.79
C VAL A 31 -2.94 0.25 -0.49
N GLN A 32 -3.77 1.29 -0.40
CA GLN A 32 -4.21 2.12 -1.51
C GLN A 32 -4.07 3.61 -1.15
N THR A 33 -4.21 4.48 -2.16
CA THR A 33 -4.32 5.94 -2.01
C THR A 33 -5.78 6.38 -2.25
N PRO A 34 -6.22 7.58 -1.80
CA PRO A 34 -5.47 8.60 -1.09
C PRO A 34 -5.09 8.18 0.34
N GLN A 35 -3.88 8.52 0.75
CA GLN A 35 -3.46 8.47 2.15
C GLN A 35 -3.67 9.86 2.76
N ALA A 36 -4.18 9.92 4.00
CA ALA A 36 -4.55 11.17 4.65
C ALA A 36 -3.80 11.33 5.97
N PHE A 37 -3.18 12.48 6.16
CA PHE A 37 -2.37 12.81 7.33
C PHE A 37 -2.63 14.25 7.78
N ARG A 38 -2.32 14.55 9.05
CA ARG A 38 -2.27 15.95 9.50
C ARG A 38 -1.12 16.64 8.77
N ALA A 39 -1.39 17.82 8.22
CA ALA A 39 -0.42 18.52 7.37
C ALA A 39 0.93 18.80 8.05
N HIS A 40 0.94 19.14 9.36
CA HIS A 40 2.20 19.36 10.08
C HIS A 40 3.01 18.07 10.24
N ILE A 41 2.35 16.96 10.62
CA ILE A 41 2.99 15.63 10.73
C ILE A 41 3.60 15.23 9.39
N LEU A 42 2.86 15.39 8.29
CA LEU A 42 3.37 15.02 6.97
C LEU A 42 4.59 15.86 6.58
N ARG A 43 4.57 17.17 6.84
CA ARG A 43 5.74 18.04 6.56
C ARG A 43 6.96 17.66 7.39
N GLU A 44 6.77 17.33 8.67
CA GLU A 44 7.84 16.85 9.55
C GLU A 44 8.42 15.53 9.05
N ALA A 45 7.56 14.59 8.62
CA ALA A 45 7.96 13.30 8.07
C ALA A 45 8.86 13.45 6.84
N HIS A 46 8.49 14.35 5.93
CA HIS A 46 9.26 14.64 4.72
C HIS A 46 10.57 15.38 5.01
N ALA A 47 10.64 16.21 6.05
CA ALA A 47 11.86 16.91 6.42
C ALA A 47 12.97 15.99 6.95
N ALA A 48 12.62 14.80 7.45
CA ALA A 48 13.57 13.84 8.00
C ALA A 48 14.39 13.03 6.94
N GLN A 49 14.14 13.25 5.64
CA GLN A 49 14.90 12.68 4.50
C GLN A 49 15.09 11.15 4.51
N GLY A 50 14.02 10.38 4.71
CA GLY A 50 14.04 8.92 4.52
C GLY A 50 13.66 8.49 3.10
N GLU A 51 14.31 7.44 2.58
CA GLU A 51 13.76 6.69 1.44
C GLU A 51 12.47 6.00 1.89
N SER A 52 11.38 6.22 1.14
CA SER A 52 10.08 5.62 1.44
C SER A 52 9.31 5.31 0.17
N THR A 53 8.53 4.23 0.20
CA THR A 53 7.67 3.82 -0.92
C THR A 53 6.30 4.52 -0.90
N ASP A 54 5.88 5.05 0.25
CA ASP A 54 4.67 5.86 0.42
C ASP A 54 4.77 6.86 1.59
N ASP A 55 3.75 7.71 1.78
CA ASP A 55 3.73 8.70 2.86
C ASP A 55 3.47 8.06 4.23
N ALA A 56 2.80 6.89 4.28
CA ALA A 56 2.52 6.18 5.52
C ALA A 56 3.80 5.68 6.19
N MET A 57 4.71 5.10 5.42
CA MET A 57 6.00 4.62 5.92
C MET A 57 6.87 5.76 6.48
N LEU A 58 6.84 6.95 5.87
CA LEU A 58 7.49 8.14 6.46
C LEU A 58 6.90 8.49 7.82
N VAL A 59 5.56 8.50 7.92
CA VAL A 59 4.85 8.82 9.16
C VAL A 59 5.10 7.75 10.24
N GLU A 60 5.09 6.47 9.88
CA GLU A 60 5.39 5.35 10.78
C GLU A 60 6.81 5.40 11.33
N SER A 61 7.80 5.80 10.52
CA SER A 61 9.20 5.92 10.95
C SER A 61 9.41 6.96 12.06
N MET A 62 8.51 7.94 12.18
CA MET A 62 8.48 8.90 13.30
C MET A 62 7.75 8.35 14.54
N GLY A 63 7.37 7.07 14.56
CA GLY A 63 6.59 6.45 15.63
C GLY A 63 5.11 6.87 15.66
N GLN A 64 4.62 7.55 14.62
CA GLN A 64 3.21 7.91 14.52
C GLN A 64 2.36 6.70 14.12
N ARG A 65 1.13 6.65 14.62
CA ARG A 65 0.19 5.58 14.28
C ARG A 65 -0.51 5.87 12.94
N VAL A 66 -0.41 4.94 12.00
CA VAL A 66 -1.25 4.92 10.81
C VAL A 66 -2.34 3.86 10.97
N VAL A 67 -3.58 4.23 10.66
CA VAL A 67 -4.74 3.32 10.75
C VAL A 67 -5.21 2.92 9.36
N VAL A 68 -5.61 1.66 9.21
CA VAL A 68 -6.22 1.17 7.98
C VAL A 68 -7.73 1.40 8.03
N VAL A 69 -8.29 1.91 6.93
CA VAL A 69 -9.73 1.98 6.69
C VAL A 69 -10.08 1.07 5.52
N VAL A 70 -11.37 0.71 5.38
CA VAL A 70 -11.83 -0.17 4.29
C VAL A 70 -11.56 0.49 2.93
N GLY A 71 -10.78 -0.18 2.09
CA GLY A 71 -10.53 0.20 0.70
C GLY A 71 -11.55 -0.40 -0.27
N HIS A 72 -11.28 -0.30 -1.56
CA HIS A 72 -12.15 -0.85 -2.60
C HIS A 72 -11.32 -1.53 -3.69
N ALA A 73 -11.73 -2.72 -4.14
CA ALA A 73 -10.97 -3.48 -5.15
C ALA A 73 -10.79 -2.69 -6.47
N ASP A 74 -11.78 -1.89 -6.86
CA ASP A 74 -11.70 -1.03 -8.05
C ASP A 74 -10.81 0.22 -7.85
N ASN A 75 -10.33 0.52 -6.64
CA ASN A 75 -9.34 1.58 -6.39
C ASN A 75 -7.91 1.07 -6.66
N ARG A 76 -7.76 0.43 -7.82
CA ARG A 76 -6.52 -0.22 -8.27
C ARG A 76 -5.58 0.83 -8.85
N LYS A 77 -4.28 0.70 -8.54
CA LYS A 77 -3.23 1.45 -9.22
C LYS A 77 -3.09 0.91 -10.65
N ILE A 78 -3.22 1.79 -11.64
CA ILE A 78 -2.96 1.44 -13.04
C ILE A 78 -1.44 1.52 -13.26
N THR A 79 -0.79 0.38 -13.43
CA THR A 79 0.68 0.25 -13.60
C THR A 79 1.08 -0.55 -14.83
N VAL A 80 0.30 -1.55 -15.23
CA VAL A 80 0.56 -2.39 -16.41
C VAL A 80 -0.52 -2.21 -17.49
N PRO A 81 -0.26 -2.53 -18.76
CA PRO A 81 -1.23 -2.34 -19.84
C PRO A 81 -2.61 -2.98 -19.57
N ALA A 82 -2.62 -4.18 -18.97
CA ALA A 82 -3.84 -4.88 -18.60
C ALA A 82 -4.72 -4.10 -17.59
N ASP A 83 -4.12 -3.27 -16.73
CA ASP A 83 -4.88 -2.43 -15.80
C ASP A 83 -5.68 -1.36 -16.55
N LEU A 84 -5.12 -0.83 -17.63
CA LEU A 84 -5.77 0.18 -18.44
C LEU A 84 -6.94 -0.42 -19.23
N GLU A 85 -6.78 -1.63 -19.76
CA GLU A 85 -7.87 -2.38 -20.42
C GLU A 85 -9.02 -2.61 -19.44
N TRP A 86 -8.70 -3.09 -18.23
CA TRP A 86 -9.66 -3.25 -17.15
C TRP A 86 -10.39 -1.94 -16.81
N ALA A 87 -9.66 -0.83 -16.66
CA ALA A 87 -10.24 0.46 -16.31
C ALA A 87 -11.17 0.99 -17.42
N ARG A 88 -10.80 0.83 -18.69
CA ARG A 88 -11.65 1.24 -19.83
C ARG A 88 -12.96 0.46 -19.87
N ALA A 89 -12.92 -0.84 -19.60
CA ALA A 89 -14.13 -1.67 -19.55
C ALA A 89 -15.11 -1.25 -18.45
N LYS A 90 -14.62 -0.61 -17.37
CA LYS A 90 -15.44 -0.11 -16.26
C LYS A 90 -16.07 1.26 -16.53
N VAL A 91 -15.38 2.16 -17.23
CA VAL A 91 -15.86 3.54 -17.50
C VAL A 91 -16.83 3.59 -18.69
N GLY A 92 -16.81 2.57 -19.56
CA GLY A 92 -17.73 2.46 -20.71
C GLY A 92 -19.13 1.91 -20.39
N GLN A 93 -19.46 1.71 -19.11
CA GLN A 93 -20.79 1.33 -18.60
C GLN A 93 -21.47 2.53 -17.99
#